data_AF-A0A497CBI4-F1
#
_entry.id   AF-A0A497CBI4-F1
#
_cell.length_a   1.000
_cell.length_b   1.000
_cell.length_c   1.000
_cell.angle_alpha   90.00
_cell.angle_beta   90.00
_cell.angle_gamma   90.00
#
_symmetry.space_group_name_H-M   'P 1'
#
loop_
_entity.id
_entity.type
_entity.pdbx_description
1 polymer ?
#
loop_
_entity_poly.entity_id
_entity_poly.type
_entity_poly.pdbx_seq_one_letter_code
_entity_poly.pdbx_strand_id
1 'polypeptide(L)'
;MKKTFLVLKYELTTILTRPSFLIMAIGIPVATFLIFSGVSAFNRRSPGQLADIFSGSETMNIEGYVDAGGFIAQLPSGTEQLLKAYSTEDAARQALSQEDISAYYIIPNDYLETGEVIYVRSDFNPLAGEDQSKIMDWVLTVNLLGDENLAMLTRQPMTLHQTSLSTEVQRDEDNALTFFVPYMVTIIFYVVILMSSSLLLKSVTTEKENRMIETLLTSVTPLELLQGKIIGLGVAGLIQTVVWVGTGSLLLKFSGQTMNIPAGFELP
;
A
#
# COMPACT_ATOMS: atom_id res chain seq x y z
N MET A 1 6.80 19.24 -43.91
CA MET A 1 7.45 18.09 -43.23
C MET A 1 8.85 18.39 -42.69
N LYS A 2 9.81 18.91 -43.49
CA LYS A 2 11.16 19.24 -42.97
C LYS A 2 11.15 20.26 -41.82
N LYS A 3 10.24 21.25 -41.88
CA LYS A 3 10.09 22.27 -40.83
C LYS A 3 9.44 21.72 -39.55
N THR A 4 8.40 20.89 -39.68
CA THR A 4 7.76 20.17 -38.55
C THR A 4 8.77 19.35 -37.74
N PHE A 5 9.66 18.62 -38.42
CA PHE A 5 10.71 17.84 -37.76
C PHE A 5 11.74 18.73 -37.03
N LEU A 6 12.03 19.91 -37.58
CA LEU A 6 12.94 20.88 -36.98
C LEU A 6 12.36 21.47 -35.69
N VAL A 7 11.07 21.79 -35.70
CA VAL A 7 10.31 22.20 -34.50
C VAL A 7 10.30 21.06 -33.49
N LEU A 8 9.98 19.83 -33.90
CA LEU A 8 9.98 18.67 -33.01
C LEU A 8 11.33 18.47 -32.33
N LYS A 9 12.43 18.50 -33.08
CA LYS A 9 13.79 18.34 -32.52
C LYS A 9 14.10 19.44 -31.51
N TYR A 10 13.79 20.69 -31.85
CA TYR A 10 13.99 21.83 -30.97
C TYR A 10 13.18 21.70 -29.68
N GLU A 11 11.89 21.38 -29.78
CA GLU A 11 11.00 21.20 -28.64
C GLU A 11 11.44 20.03 -27.76
N LEU A 12 11.72 18.88 -28.36
CA LEU A 12 12.16 17.70 -27.63
C LEU A 12 13.46 17.98 -26.87
N THR A 13 14.43 18.64 -27.52
CA THR A 13 15.67 19.03 -26.85
C THR A 13 15.38 19.98 -25.70
N THR A 14 14.56 21.01 -25.93
CA THR A 14 14.17 22.00 -24.92
C THR A 14 13.47 21.36 -23.72
N ILE A 15 12.59 20.39 -23.95
CA ILE A 15 11.88 19.68 -22.89
C ILE A 15 12.83 18.75 -22.13
N LEU A 16 13.61 17.92 -22.84
CA LEU A 16 14.51 16.95 -22.22
C LEU A 16 15.66 17.62 -21.44
N THR A 17 16.10 18.81 -21.84
CA THR A 17 17.14 19.56 -21.13
C THR A 17 16.58 20.48 -20.04
N ARG A 18 15.25 20.62 -19.91
CA ARG A 18 14.68 21.47 -18.87
C ARG A 18 14.94 20.85 -17.48
N PRO A 19 15.50 21.61 -16.53
CA PRO A 19 15.77 21.10 -15.17
C PRO A 19 14.52 20.52 -14.51
N SER A 20 13.35 21.16 -14.69
CA SER A 20 12.08 20.67 -14.15
C SER A 20 11.68 19.30 -14.70
N PHE A 21 11.92 19.05 -15.99
CA PHE A 21 11.63 17.76 -16.60
C PHE A 21 12.59 16.69 -16.08
N LEU A 22 13.90 16.99 -16.01
CA LEU A 22 14.90 16.05 -15.48
C LEU A 22 14.64 15.69 -14.01
N ILE A 23 14.31 16.68 -13.17
CA ILE A 23 13.98 16.46 -11.76
C ILE A 23 12.72 15.58 -11.64
N MET A 24 11.72 15.79 -12.49
CA MET A 24 10.49 15.00 -12.43
C MET A 24 10.67 13.58 -13.00
N ALA A 25 11.27 13.48 -14.19
CA ALA A 25 11.43 12.23 -14.92
C ALA A 25 12.45 11.28 -14.26
N ILE A 26 13.53 11.81 -13.70
CA ILE A 26 14.61 11.03 -13.07
C ILE A 26 14.58 11.18 -11.55
N GLY A 27 14.39 12.39 -11.03
CA GLY A 27 14.48 12.65 -9.60
C GLY A 27 13.41 11.93 -8.78
N ILE A 28 12.16 11.85 -9.25
CA ILE A 28 11.11 11.07 -8.56
C ILE A 28 11.48 9.58 -8.50
N PRO A 29 11.75 8.88 -9.63
CA PRO A 29 12.16 7.48 -9.56
C PRO A 29 13.41 7.23 -8.73
N VAL A 30 14.43 8.11 -8.80
CA VAL A 30 15.65 7.98 -7.99
C VAL A 30 15.34 8.17 -6.51
N ALA A 31 14.53 9.16 -6.13
CA ALA A 31 14.13 9.38 -4.75
C ALA A 31 13.34 8.17 -4.22
N THR A 32 12.37 7.68 -4.98
CA THR A 32 11.64 6.44 -4.65
C THR A 32 12.60 5.27 -4.52
N PHE A 33 13.55 5.11 -5.44
CA PHE A 33 14.55 4.05 -5.39
C PHE A 33 15.41 4.12 -4.12
N LEU A 34 15.90 5.31 -3.76
CA LEU A 34 16.72 5.51 -2.57
C LEU A 34 15.93 5.28 -1.29
N ILE A 35 14.68 5.76 -1.22
CA ILE A 35 13.80 5.52 -0.07
C ILE A 35 13.54 4.02 0.08
N PHE A 36 13.07 3.34 -0.97
CA PHE A 36 12.78 1.91 -0.92
C PHE A 36 14.03 1.06 -0.68
N SER A 37 15.18 1.42 -1.26
CA SER A 37 16.44 0.72 -1.02
C SER A 37 16.93 0.92 0.42
N GLY A 38 16.78 2.13 0.96
CA GLY A 38 17.10 2.44 2.36
C GLY A 38 16.20 1.67 3.33
N VAL A 39 14.89 1.68 3.07
CA VAL A 39 13.88 0.91 3.82
C VAL A 39 14.17 -0.58 3.72
N SER A 40 14.46 -1.12 2.54
CA SER A 40 14.79 -2.54 2.36
C SER A 40 16.12 -2.93 3.05
N ALA A 41 17.16 -2.10 2.95
CA ALA A 41 18.43 -2.32 3.63
C ALA A 41 18.30 -2.26 5.16
N PHE A 42 17.46 -1.35 5.66
CA PHE A 42 17.12 -1.26 7.08
C PHE A 42 16.31 -2.48 7.52
N ASN A 43 15.29 -2.90 6.77
CA ASN A 43 14.48 -4.09 7.06
C ASN A 43 15.31 -5.39 7.05
N ARG A 44 16.36 -5.47 6.20
CA ARG A 44 17.29 -6.61 6.23
C ARG A 44 18.16 -6.66 7.48
N ARG A 45 18.45 -5.52 8.10
CA ARG A 45 19.25 -5.42 9.34
C ARG A 45 18.37 -5.58 10.59
N SER A 46 17.17 -5.03 10.55
CA SER A 46 16.16 -5.09 11.60
C SER A 46 14.81 -5.51 11.01
N PRO A 47 14.57 -6.81 10.82
CA PRO A 47 13.29 -7.31 10.32
C PRO A 47 12.13 -6.88 11.23
N GLY A 48 11.05 -6.33 10.66
CA GLY A 48 9.83 -5.99 11.39
C GLY A 48 9.76 -4.57 11.95
N GLN A 49 10.90 -3.96 12.30
CA GLN A 49 10.95 -2.65 12.97
C GLN A 49 10.34 -1.47 12.16
N LEU A 50 10.30 -1.60 10.83
CA LEU A 50 9.62 -0.64 9.95
C LEU A 50 8.10 -0.87 9.90
N ALA A 51 7.67 -2.13 10.00
CA ALA A 51 6.24 -2.43 10.10
C ALA A 51 5.70 -1.81 11.39
N ASP A 52 6.37 -2.00 12.52
CA ASP A 52 6.00 -1.44 13.83
C ASP A 52 5.76 0.10 13.80
N ILE A 53 6.53 0.83 12.99
CA ILE A 53 6.43 2.30 12.84
C ILE A 53 5.22 2.72 11.98
N PHE A 54 4.89 1.93 10.94
CA PHE A 54 3.87 2.31 9.93
C PHE A 54 2.50 1.68 10.17
N SER A 55 2.44 0.48 10.76
CA SER A 55 1.18 -0.22 11.04
C SER A 55 0.67 0.02 12.45
N GLY A 56 1.48 0.60 13.35
CA GLY A 56 1.11 0.75 14.76
C GLY A 56 0.81 -0.59 15.46
N SER A 57 1.11 -1.72 14.79
CA SER A 57 0.87 -3.06 15.30
C SER A 57 2.14 -3.62 15.91
N GLU A 58 2.10 -3.61 17.24
CA GLU A 58 2.37 -4.77 18.08
C GLU A 58 3.71 -5.47 17.85
N THR A 59 4.73 -4.96 18.56
CA THR A 59 5.52 -5.93 19.33
C THR A 59 4.51 -6.82 20.04
N MET A 60 4.55 -8.14 19.81
CA MET A 60 3.74 -9.13 20.53
C MET A 60 4.10 -9.04 22.02
N ASN A 61 3.53 -8.05 22.67
CA ASN A 61 3.70 -7.78 24.08
C ASN A 61 2.69 -8.66 24.78
N ILE A 62 3.15 -9.30 25.84
CA ILE A 62 2.31 -10.16 26.65
C ILE A 62 1.19 -9.29 27.24
N GLU A 63 -0.05 -9.70 27.05
CA GLU A 63 -1.22 -9.08 27.66
C GLU A 63 -1.69 -9.91 28.85
N GLY A 64 -2.30 -9.24 29.83
CA GLY A 64 -2.89 -9.88 30.99
C GLY A 64 -4.36 -10.22 30.77
N TYR A 65 -4.88 -11.18 31.53
CA TYR A 65 -6.33 -11.30 31.70
C TYR A 65 -6.69 -11.69 33.13
N VAL A 66 -7.84 -11.19 33.58
CA VAL A 66 -8.47 -11.51 34.86
C VAL A 66 -9.83 -12.11 34.56
N ASP A 67 -9.94 -13.40 34.84
CA ASP A 67 -11.16 -14.17 34.64
C ASP A 67 -11.86 -14.36 35.99
N ALA A 68 -12.80 -13.47 36.31
CA ALA A 68 -13.51 -13.53 37.58
C ALA A 68 -14.47 -14.73 37.64
N GLY A 69 -15.09 -15.06 36.50
CA GLY A 69 -16.14 -16.09 36.40
C GLY A 69 -15.64 -17.49 36.08
N GLY A 70 -14.35 -17.65 35.75
CA GLY A 70 -13.77 -18.94 35.39
C GLY A 70 -14.20 -19.43 34.01
N PHE A 71 -14.43 -18.51 33.07
CA PHE A 71 -14.84 -18.82 31.70
C PHE A 71 -13.71 -19.39 30.84
N ILE A 72 -12.44 -19.11 31.19
CA ILE A 72 -11.27 -19.56 30.45
C ILE A 72 -10.67 -20.78 31.17
N ALA A 73 -11.02 -21.97 30.70
CA ALA A 73 -10.48 -23.23 31.19
C ALA A 73 -9.12 -23.55 30.56
N GLN A 74 -8.94 -23.22 29.28
CA GLN A 74 -7.70 -23.48 28.55
C GLN A 74 -7.42 -22.37 27.53
N LEU A 75 -6.14 -22.05 27.34
CA LEU A 75 -5.70 -21.15 26.28
C LEU A 75 -5.56 -21.95 24.97
N PRO A 76 -6.19 -21.52 23.87
CA PRO A 76 -6.00 -22.17 22.57
C PRO A 76 -4.55 -22.13 22.10
N SER A 77 -4.20 -23.09 21.22
CA SER A 77 -2.85 -23.20 20.66
C SER A 77 -2.39 -21.87 20.04
N GLY A 78 -1.19 -21.40 20.42
CA GLY A 78 -0.61 -20.15 19.92
C GLY A 78 -0.98 -18.88 20.69
N THR A 79 -1.89 -18.95 21.67
CA THR A 79 -2.24 -17.81 22.54
C THR A 79 -1.48 -17.79 23.88
N GLU A 80 -0.88 -18.91 24.27
CA GLU A 80 -0.18 -19.10 25.55
C GLU A 80 0.99 -18.14 25.77
N GLN A 81 1.67 -17.73 24.70
CA GLN A 81 2.81 -16.83 24.76
C GLN A 81 2.40 -15.35 24.76
N LEU A 82 1.11 -15.08 24.53
CA LEU A 82 0.55 -13.74 24.35
C LEU A 82 -0.35 -13.33 25.50
N LEU A 83 -0.89 -14.29 26.26
CA LEU A 83 -1.79 -14.04 27.37
C LEU A 83 -1.24 -14.61 28.68
N LYS A 84 -1.29 -13.81 29.73
CA LYS A 84 -0.89 -14.17 31.08
C LYS A 84 -2.06 -13.99 32.06
N ALA A 85 -2.41 -15.07 32.75
CA ALA A 85 -3.49 -15.06 33.73
C ALA A 85 -3.06 -14.31 35.00
N TYR A 86 -3.97 -13.50 35.55
CA TYR A 86 -3.84 -12.85 36.85
C TYR A 86 -5.04 -13.18 37.73
N SER A 87 -4.79 -13.44 39.01
CA SER A 87 -5.82 -13.81 39.97
C SER A 87 -6.73 -12.65 40.39
N THR A 88 -6.25 -11.40 40.27
CA THR A 88 -6.99 -10.20 40.67
C THR A 88 -6.67 -9.04 39.73
N GLU A 89 -7.60 -8.08 39.65
CA GLU A 89 -7.40 -6.84 38.91
C GLU A 89 -6.19 -6.06 39.43
N ASP A 90 -5.98 -6.01 40.75
CA ASP A 90 -4.84 -5.32 41.36
C ASP A 90 -3.49 -5.91 40.90
N ALA A 91 -3.41 -7.23 40.76
CA ALA A 91 -2.19 -7.89 40.28
C ALA A 91 -1.92 -7.57 38.80
N ALA A 92 -2.95 -7.57 37.96
CA ALA A 92 -2.83 -7.18 36.54
C ALA A 92 -2.46 -5.70 36.40
N ARG A 93 -3.07 -4.82 37.21
CA ARG A 93 -2.76 -3.39 37.24
C ARG A 93 -1.31 -3.12 37.66
N GLN A 94 -0.81 -3.86 38.65
CA GLN A 94 0.59 -3.76 39.06
C GLN A 94 1.53 -4.21 37.95
N ALA A 95 1.25 -5.33 37.28
CA ALA A 95 2.04 -5.79 36.15
C ALA A 95 2.05 -4.78 34.99
N LEU A 96 0.90 -4.16 34.69
CA LEU A 96 0.82 -3.10 33.69
C LEU A 96 1.69 -1.89 34.08
N SER A 97 1.68 -1.50 35.36
CA SER A 97 2.50 -0.38 35.85
C SER A 97 4.00 -0.65 35.83
N GLN A 98 4.39 -1.93 35.86
CA GLN A 98 5.79 -2.39 35.80
C GLN A 98 6.27 -2.65 34.37
N GLU A 99 5.42 -2.42 33.36
CA GLU A 99 5.67 -2.73 31.94
C GLU A 99 5.92 -4.24 31.69
N ASP A 100 5.48 -5.10 32.60
CA ASP A 100 5.52 -6.57 32.44
C ASP A 100 4.49 -7.06 31.41
N ILE A 101 3.40 -6.29 31.25
CA ILE A 101 2.36 -6.50 30.25
C ILE A 101 2.00 -5.15 29.61
N SER A 102 1.54 -5.17 28.36
CA SER A 102 1.12 -3.97 27.62
C SER A 102 -0.30 -3.51 27.93
N ALA A 103 -1.18 -4.47 28.25
CA ALA A 103 -2.59 -4.24 28.55
C ALA A 103 -3.15 -5.45 29.31
N TYR A 104 -4.37 -5.34 29.83
CA TYR A 104 -5.08 -6.49 30.37
C TYR A 104 -6.59 -6.44 30.15
N TYR A 105 -7.21 -7.62 30.09
CA TYR A 105 -8.66 -7.80 30.04
C TYR A 105 -9.24 -8.14 31.41
N ILE A 106 -10.44 -7.68 31.68
CA ILE A 106 -11.27 -8.09 32.82
C ILE A 106 -12.52 -8.73 32.24
N ILE A 107 -12.78 -9.98 32.64
CA ILE A 107 -13.98 -10.73 32.28
C ILE A 107 -14.84 -10.84 33.55
N PRO A 108 -15.91 -10.04 33.66
CA PRO A 108 -16.79 -10.01 34.82
C PRO A 108 -17.58 -11.30 35.01
N ASN A 109 -18.06 -11.58 36.23
CA ASN A 109 -18.87 -12.77 36.52
C ASN A 109 -20.20 -12.84 35.75
N ASP A 110 -20.76 -11.70 35.40
CA ASP A 110 -21.99 -11.53 34.64
C ASP A 110 -21.76 -11.47 33.12
N TYR A 111 -20.55 -11.81 32.65
CA TYR A 111 -20.18 -11.80 31.23
C TYR A 111 -21.16 -12.58 30.34
N LEU A 112 -21.71 -13.72 30.80
CA LEU A 112 -22.70 -14.48 30.01
C LEU A 112 -24.04 -13.74 29.83
N GLU A 113 -24.35 -12.78 30.69
CA GLU A 113 -25.56 -11.97 30.61
C GLU A 113 -25.32 -10.66 29.84
N THR A 114 -24.15 -10.05 30.00
CA THR A 114 -23.82 -8.73 29.45
C THR A 114 -23.03 -8.78 28.14
N GLY A 115 -22.23 -9.82 27.93
CA GLY A 115 -21.22 -9.89 26.88
C GLY A 115 -20.06 -8.90 27.05
N GLU A 116 -19.95 -8.26 28.21
CA GLU A 116 -18.98 -7.17 28.44
C GLU A 116 -17.60 -7.70 28.81
N VAL A 117 -16.56 -7.19 28.14
CA VAL A 117 -15.16 -7.40 28.50
C VAL A 117 -14.50 -6.02 28.60
N ILE A 118 -13.85 -5.74 29.72
CA ILE A 118 -13.19 -4.47 29.97
C ILE A 118 -11.73 -4.61 29.56
N TYR A 119 -11.26 -3.75 28.65
CA TYR A 119 -9.87 -3.73 28.21
C TYR A 119 -9.16 -2.50 28.76
N VAL A 120 -8.08 -2.73 29.53
CA VAL A 120 -7.33 -1.70 30.23
C VAL A 120 -5.91 -1.62 29.68
N ARG A 121 -5.52 -0.43 29.21
CA ARG A 121 -4.20 -0.11 28.65
C ARG A 121 -3.69 1.22 29.17
N SER A 122 -2.37 1.41 29.16
CA SER A 122 -1.72 2.64 29.61
C SER A 122 -1.64 3.73 28.55
N ASP A 123 -1.78 3.38 27.26
CA ASP A 123 -1.68 4.31 26.14
C ASP A 123 -3.06 4.81 25.65
N PHE A 124 -3.06 6.01 25.08
CA PHE A 124 -4.23 6.55 24.37
C PHE A 124 -3.95 6.53 22.87
N ASN A 125 -4.28 5.41 22.22
CA ASN A 125 -4.22 5.29 20.77
C ASN A 125 -5.64 5.17 20.17
N PRO A 126 -6.22 6.28 19.66
CA PRO A 126 -7.57 6.29 19.11
C PRO A 126 -7.73 5.49 17.80
N LEU A 127 -6.61 5.02 17.22
CA LEU A 127 -6.59 4.23 15.98
C LEU A 127 -6.36 2.73 16.23
N ALA A 128 -5.93 2.32 17.43
CA ALA A 128 -5.64 0.91 17.76
C ALA A 128 -6.83 0.13 18.34
N GLY A 129 -8.04 0.68 18.30
CA GLY A 129 -9.21 0.14 19.00
C GLY A 129 -9.84 -1.12 18.39
N GLU A 130 -9.65 -1.40 17.10
CA GLU A 130 -10.37 -2.49 16.41
C GLU A 130 -9.63 -3.83 16.35
N ASP A 131 -8.30 -3.85 16.38
CA ASP A 131 -7.53 -5.10 16.16
C ASP A 131 -7.23 -5.86 17.47
N GLN A 132 -7.13 -5.13 18.58
CA GLN A 132 -6.61 -5.66 19.85
C GLN A 132 -7.55 -6.63 20.57
N SER A 133 -8.83 -6.71 20.23
CA SER A 133 -9.76 -7.65 20.88
C SER A 133 -9.78 -9.05 20.24
N LYS A 134 -9.13 -9.25 19.08
CA LYS A 134 -9.25 -10.49 18.29
C LYS A 134 -8.73 -11.73 19.00
N ILE A 135 -7.69 -11.58 19.83
CA ILE A 135 -7.12 -12.70 20.58
C ILE A 135 -8.04 -13.12 21.74
N MET A 136 -8.57 -12.16 22.48
CA MET A 136 -9.49 -12.45 23.58
C MET A 136 -10.85 -12.96 23.06
N ASP A 137 -11.36 -12.39 21.97
CA ASP A 137 -12.52 -12.91 21.25
C ASP A 137 -12.33 -14.39 20.86
N TRP A 138 -11.15 -14.75 20.35
CA TRP A 138 -10.82 -16.13 20.03
C TRP A 138 -10.86 -17.03 21.25
N VAL A 139 -10.16 -16.63 22.31
CA VAL A 139 -10.03 -17.40 23.55
C VAL A 139 -11.40 -17.64 24.19
N LEU A 140 -12.22 -16.59 24.30
CA LEU A 140 -13.58 -16.70 24.83
C LEU A 140 -14.45 -17.59 23.94
N THR A 141 -14.41 -17.41 22.62
CA THR A 141 -15.20 -18.25 21.70
C THR A 141 -14.86 -19.73 21.85
N VAL A 142 -13.57 -20.09 21.88
CA VAL A 142 -13.14 -21.50 22.06
C VAL A 142 -13.60 -22.06 23.39
N ASN A 143 -13.48 -21.29 24.48
CA ASN A 143 -13.87 -21.78 25.81
C ASN A 143 -15.38 -21.85 26.01
N LEU A 144 -16.15 -20.91 25.43
CA LEU A 144 -17.61 -20.92 25.49
C LEU A 144 -18.21 -22.06 24.67
N LEU A 145 -17.63 -22.37 23.50
CA LEU A 145 -18.10 -23.48 22.66
C LEU A 145 -17.53 -24.83 23.10
N GLY A 146 -16.40 -24.84 23.82
CA GLY A 146 -15.72 -26.05 24.29
C GLY A 146 -15.04 -26.86 23.18
N ASP A 147 -15.07 -26.39 21.93
CA ASP A 147 -14.47 -27.04 20.77
C ASP A 147 -13.85 -25.98 19.84
N GLU A 148 -12.54 -26.10 19.63
CA GLU A 148 -11.77 -25.22 18.78
C GLU A 148 -12.22 -25.26 17.31
N ASN A 149 -12.67 -26.42 16.81
CA ASN A 149 -13.16 -26.56 15.44
C ASN A 149 -14.50 -25.86 15.25
N LEU A 150 -15.41 -25.96 16.23
CA LEU A 150 -16.67 -25.20 16.18
C LEU A 150 -16.40 -23.70 16.28
N ALA A 151 -15.44 -23.28 17.11
CA ALA A 151 -15.03 -21.88 17.17
C ALA A 151 -14.44 -21.37 15.84
N MET A 152 -13.68 -22.19 15.10
CA MET A 152 -13.20 -21.80 13.76
C MET A 152 -14.36 -21.56 12.78
N LEU A 153 -15.43 -22.35 12.88
CA LEU A 153 -16.62 -22.19 12.04
C LEU A 153 -17.41 -20.90 12.33
N THR A 154 -17.31 -20.30 13.52
CA THR A 154 -17.95 -18.99 13.77
C THR A 154 -17.24 -17.86 13.01
N ARG A 155 -15.93 -18.00 12.75
CA ARG A 155 -15.12 -17.03 12.00
C ARG A 155 -15.18 -17.24 10.50
N GLN A 156 -15.17 -18.49 10.06
CA GLN A 156 -15.26 -18.87 8.65
C GLN A 156 -16.37 -19.91 8.47
N PRO A 157 -17.65 -19.46 8.46
CA PRO A 157 -18.79 -20.36 8.42
C PRO A 157 -18.91 -21.13 7.10
N MET A 158 -18.25 -20.67 6.04
CA MET A 158 -18.28 -21.30 4.74
C MET A 158 -17.03 -20.98 3.92
N THR A 159 -16.48 -21.98 3.25
CA THR A 159 -15.59 -21.82 2.11
C THR A 159 -16.42 -21.93 0.84
N LEU A 160 -16.70 -20.79 0.20
CA LEU A 160 -17.50 -20.74 -1.02
C LEU A 160 -16.63 -21.12 -2.22
N HIS A 161 -16.89 -22.28 -2.82
CA HIS A 161 -16.32 -22.63 -4.11
C HIS A 161 -17.30 -22.28 -5.23
N GLN A 162 -17.02 -21.19 -5.94
CA GLN A 162 -17.84 -20.76 -7.07
C GLN A 162 -17.36 -21.44 -8.34
N THR A 163 -18.25 -22.16 -9.01
CA THR A 163 -17.98 -22.72 -10.35
C THR A 163 -18.80 -21.93 -11.36
N SER A 164 -18.14 -21.23 -12.27
CA SER A 164 -18.82 -20.56 -13.37
C SER A 164 -19.16 -21.54 -14.49
N LEU A 165 -20.37 -21.40 -15.03
CA LEU A 165 -20.82 -22.10 -16.23
C LEU A 165 -20.64 -21.25 -17.51
N SER A 166 -20.00 -20.08 -17.42
CA SER A 166 -19.77 -19.19 -18.57
C SER A 166 -18.58 -19.64 -19.42
N THR A 167 -18.72 -19.60 -20.74
CA THR A 167 -17.65 -19.88 -21.71
C THR A 167 -16.66 -18.71 -21.91
N GLU A 168 -16.86 -17.58 -21.25
CA GLU A 168 -15.95 -16.43 -21.31
C GLU A 168 -14.67 -16.68 -20.51
N VAL A 169 -13.55 -16.13 -20.99
CA VAL A 169 -12.28 -16.13 -20.26
C VAL A 169 -12.47 -15.30 -19.00
N GLN A 170 -12.71 -15.97 -17.87
CA GLN A 170 -12.78 -15.31 -16.58
C GLN A 170 -11.40 -14.88 -16.12
N ARG A 171 -11.33 -13.70 -15.49
CA ARG A 171 -10.14 -13.30 -14.74
C ARG A 171 -9.95 -14.30 -13.61
N ASP A 172 -8.73 -14.79 -13.47
CA ASP A 172 -8.32 -15.63 -12.35
C ASP A 172 -8.46 -14.82 -11.04
N GLU A 173 -9.51 -15.10 -10.27
CA GLU A 173 -9.85 -14.39 -9.03
C GLU A 173 -8.82 -14.66 -7.91
N ASP A 174 -8.16 -15.82 -7.95
CA ASP A 174 -7.12 -16.19 -6.99
C ASP A 174 -5.81 -15.42 -7.24
N ASN A 175 -5.63 -14.90 -8.47
CA ASN A 175 -4.47 -14.14 -8.83
C ASN A 175 -4.73 -12.64 -8.69
N ALA A 176 -4.42 -12.10 -7.52
CA ALA A 176 -4.52 -10.67 -7.20
C ALA A 176 -3.88 -9.77 -8.28
N LEU A 177 -2.84 -10.22 -8.99
CA LEU A 177 -2.21 -9.44 -10.07
C LEU A 177 -3.14 -9.22 -11.26
N THR A 178 -4.02 -10.18 -11.59
CA THR A 178 -5.01 -10.07 -12.66
C THR A 178 -6.04 -8.96 -12.35
N PHE A 179 -6.30 -8.73 -11.05
CA PHE A 179 -7.09 -7.60 -10.59
C PHE A 179 -6.28 -6.31 -10.61
N PHE A 180 -5.12 -6.24 -9.95
CA PHE A 180 -4.41 -4.96 -9.71
C PHE A 180 -3.71 -4.35 -10.93
N VAL A 181 -3.17 -5.16 -11.85
CA VAL A 181 -2.34 -4.65 -12.95
C VAL A 181 -3.12 -3.70 -13.89
N PRO A 182 -4.35 -4.02 -14.36
CA PRO A 182 -5.14 -3.08 -15.16
C PRO A 182 -5.42 -1.75 -14.47
N TYR A 183 -5.70 -1.75 -13.16
CA TYR A 183 -5.90 -0.52 -12.40
C TYR A 183 -4.61 0.29 -12.28
N MET A 184 -3.48 -0.36 -12.02
CA MET A 184 -2.15 0.29 -11.99
C MET A 184 -1.82 0.95 -13.33
N VAL A 185 -2.04 0.25 -14.44
CA VAL A 185 -1.84 0.79 -15.78
C VAL A 185 -2.76 2.00 -16.00
N THR A 186 -4.03 1.90 -15.63
CA THR A 186 -5.00 3.00 -15.78
C THR A 186 -4.60 4.23 -14.98
N ILE A 187 -4.14 4.06 -13.73
CA ILE A 187 -3.67 5.15 -12.87
C ILE A 187 -2.41 5.79 -13.47
N ILE A 188 -1.46 4.99 -13.98
CA ILE A 188 -0.26 5.53 -14.65
C ILE A 188 -0.66 6.37 -15.86
N PHE A 189 -1.56 5.87 -16.72
CA PHE A 189 -2.08 6.64 -17.84
C PHE A 189 -2.75 7.93 -17.40
N TYR A 190 -3.59 7.88 -16.36
CA TYR A 190 -4.27 9.05 -15.81
C TYR A 190 -3.26 10.13 -15.36
N VAL A 191 -2.24 9.74 -14.61
CA VAL A 191 -1.17 10.63 -14.14
C VAL A 191 -0.39 11.22 -15.32
N VAL A 192 0.01 10.40 -16.28
CA VAL A 192 0.75 10.85 -17.48
C VAL A 192 -0.08 11.86 -18.28
N ILE A 193 -1.38 11.64 -18.44
CA ILE A 193 -2.28 12.55 -19.18
C ILE A 193 -2.40 13.89 -18.45
N LEU A 194 -2.65 13.88 -17.14
CA LEU A 194 -2.78 15.12 -16.37
C LEU A 194 -1.49 15.94 -16.35
N MET A 195 -0.34 15.28 -16.14
CA MET A 195 0.97 15.95 -16.16
C MET A 195 1.27 16.53 -17.55
N SER A 196 1.06 15.76 -18.61
CA SER A 196 1.29 16.21 -20.00
C SER A 196 0.40 17.40 -20.35
N SER A 197 -0.86 17.40 -19.90
CA SER A 197 -1.81 18.51 -20.11
C SER A 197 -1.33 19.79 -19.43
N SER A 198 -0.80 19.69 -18.21
CA SER A 198 -0.26 20.84 -17.49
C SER A 198 1.00 21.42 -18.16
N LEU A 199 1.87 20.56 -18.70
CA LEU A 199 3.08 20.95 -19.43
C LEU A 199 2.73 21.64 -20.75
N LEU A 200 1.74 21.11 -21.49
CA LEU A 200 1.20 21.71 -22.71
C LEU A 200 0.69 23.13 -22.45
N LEU A 201 -0.18 23.30 -21.44
CA LEU A 201 -0.76 24.60 -21.10
C LEU A 201 0.33 25.61 -20.73
N LYS A 202 1.27 25.22 -19.87
CA LYS A 202 2.39 26.08 -19.47
C LYS A 202 3.25 26.48 -20.66
N SER A 203 3.54 25.52 -21.55
CA SER A 203 4.35 25.75 -22.75
C SER A 203 3.72 26.79 -23.68
N VAL A 204 2.42 26.65 -23.98
CA VAL A 204 1.68 27.60 -24.83
C VAL A 204 1.62 29.00 -24.20
N THR A 205 1.36 29.08 -22.89
CA THR A 205 1.29 30.37 -22.19
C THR A 205 2.64 31.08 -22.16
N THR A 206 3.74 30.39 -21.83
CA THR A 206 5.08 31.00 -21.77
C THR A 206 5.58 31.50 -23.13
N GLU A 207 5.18 30.87 -24.22
CA GLU A 207 5.58 31.30 -25.57
C GLU A 207 4.81 32.52 -26.06
N LYS A 208 3.55 32.63 -25.62
CA LYS A 208 2.71 33.81 -25.88
C LYS A 208 3.21 35.02 -25.11
N GLU A 209 3.71 34.84 -23.90
CA GLU A 209 4.28 35.92 -23.07
C GLU A 209 5.63 36.45 -23.60
N ASN A 210 6.47 35.58 -24.17
CA ASN A 210 7.86 35.92 -24.55
C ASN A 210 8.05 36.45 -25.99
N ARG A 211 6.98 36.81 -26.72
CA ARG A 211 7.01 37.18 -28.17
C ARG A 211 7.67 36.15 -29.11
N MET A 212 8.00 34.97 -28.60
CA MET A 212 8.71 33.93 -29.34
C MET A 212 7.84 33.37 -30.48
N ILE A 213 6.52 33.31 -30.27
CA ILE A 213 5.54 32.94 -31.30
C ILE A 213 5.59 33.88 -32.52
N GLU A 214 5.72 35.19 -32.33
CA GLU A 214 5.74 36.16 -33.44
C GLU A 214 6.96 35.94 -34.35
N THR A 215 8.12 35.68 -33.75
CA THR A 215 9.35 35.41 -34.51
C THR A 215 9.29 34.03 -35.18
N LEU A 216 8.79 33.00 -34.49
CA LEU A 216 8.67 31.65 -35.07
C LEU A 216 7.67 31.58 -36.22
N LEU A 217 6.56 32.32 -36.13
CA LEU A 217 5.53 32.38 -37.17
C LEU A 217 5.98 33.10 -38.45
N THR A 218 7.05 33.90 -38.41
CA THR A 218 7.68 34.42 -39.65
C THR A 218 8.43 33.35 -40.43
N SER A 219 8.74 32.20 -39.81
CA SER A 219 9.58 31.14 -40.40
C SER A 219 8.84 29.81 -40.61
N VAL A 220 7.80 29.53 -39.81
CA VAL A 220 7.06 28.25 -39.77
C VAL A 220 5.56 28.49 -39.60
N THR A 221 4.71 27.66 -40.22
CA THR A 221 3.25 27.82 -40.11
C THR A 221 2.72 27.40 -38.72
N PRO A 222 1.58 27.94 -38.25
CA PRO A 222 1.00 27.58 -36.94
C PRO A 222 0.70 26.08 -36.80
N LEU A 223 0.25 25.43 -37.87
CA LEU A 223 -0.07 24.00 -37.86
C LEU A 223 1.20 23.15 -37.72
N GLU A 224 2.27 23.51 -38.44
CA GLU A 224 3.56 22.82 -38.33
C GLU A 224 4.19 22.99 -36.93
N LEU A 225 3.97 24.14 -36.29
CA LEU A 225 4.42 24.41 -34.92
C LEU A 225 3.65 23.57 -33.89
N LEU A 226 2.32 23.54 -33.99
CA LEU A 226 1.47 22.74 -33.11
C LEU A 226 1.73 21.23 -33.26
N GLN A 227 1.86 20.73 -34.50
CA GLN A 227 2.16 19.33 -34.76
C GLN A 227 3.51 18.92 -34.18
N GLY A 228 4.56 19.74 -34.40
CA GLY A 228 5.89 19.48 -33.86
C GLY A 228 5.90 19.45 -32.33
N LYS A 229 5.14 20.36 -31.70
CA LYS A 229 5.01 20.47 -30.25
C LYS A 229 4.24 19.30 -29.62
N ILE A 230 3.09 18.92 -30.19
CA ILE A 230 2.28 17.80 -29.68
C ILE A 230 3.09 16.49 -29.76
N ILE A 231 3.73 16.23 -30.90
CA ILE A 231 4.56 15.03 -31.06
C ILE A 231 5.77 15.07 -30.13
N GLY A 232 6.44 16.22 -29.98
CA GLY A 232 7.56 16.39 -29.06
C GLY A 232 7.20 16.09 -27.61
N LEU A 233 6.05 16.57 -27.14
CA LEU A 233 5.55 16.30 -25.79
C LEU A 233 5.11 14.84 -25.61
N GLY A 234 4.47 14.24 -26.62
CA GLY A 234 4.15 12.81 -26.61
C GLY A 234 5.39 11.93 -26.49
N VAL A 235 6.42 12.21 -27.28
CA VAL A 235 7.70 11.47 -27.22
C VAL A 235 8.41 11.69 -25.87
N ALA A 236 8.42 12.91 -25.33
CA ALA A 236 8.98 13.17 -24.02
C ALA A 236 8.25 12.40 -22.90
N GLY A 237 6.93 12.33 -22.96
CA GLY A 237 6.11 11.52 -22.05
C GLY A 237 6.41 10.03 -22.16
N LEU A 238 6.59 9.49 -23.37
CA LEU A 238 6.99 8.09 -23.57
C LEU A 238 8.38 7.80 -22.97
N ILE A 239 9.35 8.69 -23.17
CA ILE A 239 10.69 8.56 -22.56
C ILE A 239 10.57 8.54 -21.03
N GLN A 240 9.76 9.44 -20.46
CA GLN A 240 9.51 9.46 -19.01
C GLN A 240 8.89 8.15 -18.52
N THR A 241 7.89 7.61 -19.21
CA THR A 241 7.29 6.31 -18.88
C THR A 241 8.30 5.18 -18.91
N VAL A 242 9.18 5.13 -19.91
CA VAL A 242 10.24 4.10 -20.00
C VAL A 242 11.19 4.19 -18.80
N VAL A 243 11.57 5.39 -18.39
CA VAL A 243 12.41 5.59 -17.19
C VAL A 243 11.70 5.09 -15.93
N TRP A 244 10.40 5.36 -15.80
CA TRP A 244 9.62 4.94 -14.63
C TRP A 244 9.44 3.43 -14.57
N VAL A 245 9.05 2.80 -15.68
CA VAL A 245 8.93 1.34 -15.79
C VAL A 245 10.27 0.65 -15.55
N GLY A 246 11.36 1.20 -16.10
CA GLY A 246 12.72 0.70 -15.88
C GLY A 246 13.12 0.76 -14.40
N THR A 247 12.82 1.86 -13.72
CA THR A 247 13.13 2.03 -12.30
C THR A 247 12.27 1.12 -11.41
N GLY A 248 10.97 0.99 -11.70
CA GLY A 248 10.10 0.04 -11.01
C GLY A 248 10.56 -1.41 -11.16
N SER A 249 10.97 -1.80 -12.37
CA SER A 249 11.52 -3.13 -12.64
C SER A 249 12.82 -3.40 -11.89
N LEU A 250 13.70 -2.40 -11.78
CA LEU A 250 14.92 -2.49 -10.97
C LEU A 250 14.61 -2.62 -9.48
N LEU A 251 13.63 -1.87 -8.97
CA LEU A 251 13.22 -1.94 -7.56
C LEU A 251 12.72 -3.32 -7.16
N LEU A 252 11.89 -3.94 -8.01
CA LEU A 252 11.38 -5.29 -7.78
C LEU A 252 12.53 -6.31 -7.66
N LYS A 253 13.52 -6.23 -8.56
CA LYS A 253 14.71 -7.09 -8.50
C LYS A 253 15.52 -6.87 -7.21
N PHE A 254 15.66 -5.63 -6.75
CA PHE A 254 16.40 -5.30 -5.53
C PHE A 254 15.67 -5.71 -4.24
N SER A 255 14.34 -5.62 -4.22
CA SER A 255 13.49 -5.97 -3.07
C SER A 255 13.55 -7.47 -2.74
N GLY A 256 13.99 -8.32 -3.68
CA GLY A 256 13.96 -9.79 -3.53
C GLY A 256 12.55 -10.37 -3.75
N GLN A 257 11.55 -9.51 -3.86
CA GLN A 257 10.23 -9.85 -4.40
C GLN A 257 10.33 -9.90 -5.94
N THR A 258 10.84 -11.01 -6.47
CA THR A 258 10.65 -11.30 -7.88
C THR A 258 9.15 -11.38 -8.12
N MET A 259 8.59 -10.47 -8.92
CA MET A 259 7.25 -10.69 -9.45
C MET A 259 7.33 -11.97 -10.27
N ASN A 260 6.77 -13.04 -9.72
CA ASN A 260 6.53 -14.28 -10.45
C ASN A 260 5.35 -13.98 -11.38
N ILE A 261 5.62 -13.23 -12.46
CA ILE A 261 4.63 -12.98 -13.50
C ILE A 261 4.39 -14.36 -14.14
N PRO A 262 3.20 -14.95 -13.97
CA PRO A 262 2.92 -16.26 -14.56
C PRO A 262 3.15 -16.16 -16.06
N ALA A 263 3.76 -17.18 -16.66
CA ALA A 263 4.12 -17.20 -18.07
C ALA A 263 2.93 -17.02 -19.04
N GLY A 264 1.69 -17.02 -18.54
CA GLY A 264 0.46 -16.72 -19.28
C GLY A 264 -0.05 -15.27 -19.21
N PHE A 265 0.75 -14.32 -18.70
CA PHE A 265 0.37 -12.89 -18.74
C PHE A 265 0.48 -12.35 -20.17
N GLU A 266 -0.59 -12.50 -20.95
CA GLU A 266 -0.77 -11.80 -22.21
C GLU A 266 -1.41 -10.43 -21.92
N LEU A 267 -0.70 -9.35 -22.26
CA LEU A 267 -1.32 -8.03 -22.34
C LEU A 267 -2.37 -8.09 -23.47
N PRO A 268 -3.61 -7.62 -23.24
CA PRO A 268 -4.59 -7.46 -24.31
C PRO A 268 -4.10 -6.48 -25.39
#